data_AF-A0AAW2II07-F1
#
_entry.id   AF-A0AAW2II07-F1
#
_cell.length_a   1.000
_cell.length_b   1.000
_cell.length_c   1.000
_cell.angle_alpha   90.00
_cell.angle_beta   90.00
_cell.angle_gamma   90.00
#
_symmetry.space_group_name_H-M   'P 1'
#
loop_
_entity.id
_entity.type
_entity.pdbx_description
1 polymer ?
#
loop_
_entity_poly.entity_id
_entity_poly.type
_entity_poly.pdbx_seq_one_letter_code
_entity_poly.pdbx_strand_id
1 'polypeptide(L)'
;VKQRTIIKCKPVQKGLKIVNSKSEPLKVMISGAPASGKGTQCEMIVQKFGVVHISTGDILRAEVSAGTEIGRKAKEYMNSGRLVPDEVVTAMVTARLSLKDVKEKGWLLDGYPRSSAQAESLEKLNIRPDVYVMLD
;
A
#
# COMPACT_ATOMS: atom_id res chain seq x y z
N VAL A 1 -61.90 -20.15 -22.96
CA VAL A 1 -61.41 -19.29 -21.85
C VAL A 1 -60.24 -20.01 -21.19
N LYS A 2 -59.01 -19.49 -21.35
CA LYS A 2 -57.76 -20.16 -20.96
C LYS A 2 -57.61 -20.26 -19.43
N GLN A 3 -57.31 -21.45 -18.92
CA GLN A 3 -56.98 -21.71 -17.52
C GLN A 3 -55.69 -20.96 -17.14
N ARG A 4 -55.75 -20.18 -16.05
CA ARG A 4 -54.60 -19.48 -15.47
C ARG A 4 -53.76 -20.49 -14.69
N THR A 5 -52.56 -20.78 -15.17
CA THR A 5 -51.54 -21.51 -14.41
C THR A 5 -51.01 -20.61 -13.29
N ILE A 6 -51.31 -20.96 -12.04
CA ILE A 6 -50.75 -20.29 -10.86
C ILE A 6 -49.30 -20.77 -10.69
N ILE A 7 -48.33 -19.90 -11.01
CA ILE A 7 -46.91 -20.15 -10.75
C ILE A 7 -46.69 -20.00 -9.25
N LYS A 8 -46.51 -21.11 -8.53
CA LYS A 8 -46.07 -21.09 -7.12
C LYS A 8 -44.58 -20.72 -7.08
N CYS A 9 -44.26 -19.48 -6.69
CA CYS A 9 -42.90 -19.11 -6.30
C CYS A 9 -42.51 -19.88 -5.03
N LYS A 10 -41.45 -20.70 -5.11
CA LYS A 10 -40.79 -21.26 -3.93
C LYS A 10 -39.97 -20.15 -3.24
N PRO A 11 -39.96 -20.06 -1.89
CA PRO A 11 -39.12 -19.11 -1.20
C PRO A 11 -37.65 -19.50 -1.43
N VAL A 12 -36.88 -18.62 -2.07
CA VAL A 12 -35.43 -18.77 -2.16
C VAL A 12 -34.85 -18.39 -0.80
N GLN A 13 -34.71 -19.37 0.08
CA GLN A 13 -33.90 -19.22 1.27
C GLN A 13 -32.42 -19.22 0.87
N LYS A 14 -31.91 -18.06 0.42
CA LYS A 14 -30.46 -17.81 0.42
C LYS A 14 -30.12 -17.09 1.71
N GLY A 15 -29.97 -17.86 2.77
CA GLY A 15 -29.28 -17.40 3.97
C GLY A 15 -27.87 -16.96 3.55
N LEU A 16 -27.58 -15.68 3.71
CA LEU A 16 -26.23 -15.15 3.60
C LEU A 16 -25.42 -15.83 4.70
N LYS A 17 -24.58 -16.80 4.32
CA LYS A 17 -23.58 -17.34 5.24
C LYS A 17 -22.63 -16.18 5.55
N ILE A 18 -22.75 -15.60 6.74
CA ILE A 18 -21.69 -14.77 7.29
C ILE A 18 -20.52 -15.72 7.54
N VAL A 19 -19.70 -15.90 6.51
CA VAL A 19 -18.39 -16.48 6.67
C VAL A 19 -17.63 -15.50 7.56
N ASN A 20 -17.08 -16.01 8.65
CA ASN A 20 -16.21 -15.24 9.53
C ASN A 20 -14.90 -15.01 8.73
N SER A 21 -14.93 -14.08 7.77
CA SER A 21 -13.77 -13.74 6.97
C SER A 21 -12.80 -13.05 7.91
N LYS A 22 -11.60 -13.63 8.09
CA LYS A 22 -10.45 -12.82 8.48
C LYS A 22 -10.47 -11.59 7.58
N SER A 23 -10.70 -10.41 8.15
CA SER A 23 -10.56 -9.15 7.43
C SER A 23 -9.18 -9.18 6.79
N GLU A 24 -9.09 -8.99 5.47
CA GLU A 24 -7.79 -8.81 4.85
C GLU A 24 -7.08 -7.62 5.55
N PRO A 25 -5.76 -7.70 5.77
CA PRO A 25 -5.04 -6.62 6.43
C PRO A 25 -5.12 -5.33 5.62
N LEU A 26 -5.31 -4.20 6.30
CA LEU A 26 -5.51 -2.90 5.67
C LEU A 26 -4.27 -2.42 4.91
N LYS A 27 -4.47 -1.96 3.67
CA LYS A 27 -3.42 -1.44 2.80
C LYS A 27 -3.72 0.00 2.40
N VAL A 28 -2.88 0.93 2.82
CA VAL A 28 -3.06 2.37 2.59
C VAL A 28 -1.85 2.93 1.84
N MET A 29 -2.11 3.74 0.83
CA MET A 29 -1.11 4.65 0.26
C MET A 29 -1.43 6.08 0.66
N ILE A 30 -0.40 6.87 0.95
CA ILE A 30 -0.57 8.29 1.27
C ILE A 30 0.44 9.14 0.52
N SER A 31 -0.01 10.28 0.02
CA SER A 31 0.80 11.27 -0.68
C SER A 31 0.33 12.69 -0.31
N GLY A 32 1.21 13.67 -0.49
CA GLY A 32 0.92 15.07 -0.19
C GLY A 32 2.16 15.94 -0.37
N ALA A 33 1.96 17.26 -0.44
CA ALA A 33 3.04 18.22 -0.57
C ALA A 33 4.01 18.16 0.64
N PRO A 34 5.27 18.60 0.49
CA PRO A 34 6.14 18.84 1.64
C PRO A 34 5.43 19.72 2.68
N ALA A 35 5.56 19.38 3.95
CA ALA A 35 4.91 20.05 5.09
C ALA A 35 3.36 20.00 5.14
N SER A 36 2.69 19.18 4.34
CA SER A 36 1.22 18.92 4.41
C SER A 36 0.72 18.22 5.69
N GLY A 37 1.58 17.96 6.67
CA GLY A 37 1.21 17.19 7.87
C GLY A 37 1.12 15.67 7.66
N LYS A 38 1.56 15.15 6.51
CA LYS A 38 1.57 13.72 6.19
C LYS A 38 2.20 12.84 7.27
N GLY A 39 3.33 13.24 7.84
CA GLY A 39 3.99 12.48 8.91
C GLY A 39 3.06 12.26 10.11
N THR A 40 2.38 13.31 10.56
CA THR A 40 1.39 13.25 11.65
C THR A 40 0.23 12.32 11.29
N GLN A 41 -0.29 12.40 10.06
CA GLN A 41 -1.34 11.48 9.60
C GLN A 41 -0.87 10.03 9.56
N CYS A 42 0.36 9.77 9.11
CA CYS A 42 0.92 8.43 9.10
C CYS A 42 0.99 7.84 10.51
N GLU A 43 1.49 8.60 11.49
CA GLU A 43 1.59 8.18 12.89
C GLU A 43 0.21 7.82 13.45
N MET A 44 -0.81 8.66 13.21
CA MET A 44 -2.18 8.41 13.66
C MET A 44 -2.78 7.16 13.01
N ILE A 45 -2.56 6.94 11.70
CA ILE A 45 -3.03 5.75 11.00
C ILE A 45 -2.38 4.48 11.58
N VAL A 46 -1.06 4.51 11.80
CA VAL A 46 -0.30 3.38 12.36
C VAL A 46 -0.80 3.05 13.77
N GLN A 47 -0.97 4.05 14.63
CA GLN A 47 -1.48 3.86 15.99
C GLN A 47 -2.91 3.30 16.01
N LYS A 48 -3.77 3.77 15.10
CA LYS A 48 -5.18 3.39 15.07
C LYS A 48 -5.43 2.01 14.47
N PHE A 49 -4.70 1.65 13.42
CA PHE A 49 -4.96 0.43 12.63
C PHE A 49 -3.89 -0.65 12.79
N GLY A 50 -2.77 -0.36 13.45
CA GLY A 50 -1.69 -1.32 13.66
C GLY A 50 -0.94 -1.74 12.39
N VAL A 51 -1.12 -1.00 11.29
CA VAL A 51 -0.44 -1.24 10.01
C VAL A 51 1.04 -0.90 10.10
N VAL A 52 1.85 -1.55 9.27
CA VAL A 52 3.28 -1.26 9.19
C VAL A 52 3.52 0.00 8.37
N HIS A 53 4.17 1.01 8.95
CA HIS A 53 4.60 2.19 8.21
C HIS A 53 5.81 1.87 7.32
N ILE A 54 5.69 2.17 6.03
CA ILE A 54 6.73 1.98 5.02
C ILE A 54 6.96 3.34 4.36
N SER A 55 7.98 4.06 4.82
CA SER A 55 8.43 5.31 4.19
C SER A 55 9.63 5.06 3.28
N THR A 56 9.52 5.39 2.00
CA THR A 56 10.66 5.22 1.07
C THR A 56 11.85 6.07 1.45
N GLY A 57 11.61 7.25 2.02
CA GLY A 57 12.66 8.12 2.53
C GLY A 57 13.41 7.47 3.69
N ASP A 58 12.71 6.81 4.62
CA ASP A 58 13.35 6.11 5.75
C ASP A 58 14.16 4.91 5.30
N ILE A 59 13.62 4.09 4.38
CA ILE A 59 14.34 2.92 3.87
C ILE A 59 15.63 3.38 3.17
N LEU A 60 15.57 4.40 2.30
CA LEU A 60 16.75 4.94 1.63
C LEU A 60 17.78 5.49 2.62
N ARG A 61 17.35 6.26 3.63
CA ARG A 61 18.25 6.74 4.68
C ARG A 61 18.89 5.59 5.48
N ALA A 62 18.14 4.55 5.79
CA ALA A 62 18.65 3.38 6.51
C ALA A 62 19.72 2.63 5.69
N GLU A 63 19.49 2.41 4.39
CA GLU A 63 20.48 1.82 3.48
C GLU A 63 21.77 2.66 3.41
N VAL A 64 21.62 3.99 3.30
CA VAL A 64 22.75 4.94 3.30
C VAL A 64 23.54 4.86 4.60
N SER A 65 22.85 4.83 5.75
CA SER A 65 23.48 4.72 7.08
C SER A 65 24.15 3.36 7.30
N ALA A 66 23.58 2.28 6.77
CA ALA A 66 24.15 0.94 6.84
C ALA A 66 25.34 0.73 5.88
N GLY A 67 25.58 1.66 4.95
CA GLY A 67 26.70 1.57 4.00
C GLY A 67 26.55 0.44 2.99
N THR A 68 25.33 0.01 2.70
CA THR A 68 25.08 -1.03 1.69
C THR A 68 25.44 -0.54 0.30
N GLU A 69 25.62 -1.44 -0.67
CA GLU A 69 25.91 -1.04 -2.06
C GLU A 69 24.78 -0.19 -2.65
N ILE A 70 23.53 -0.51 -2.32
CA ILE A 70 22.36 0.31 -2.70
C ILE A 70 22.41 1.67 -1.99
N GLY A 71 22.71 1.68 -0.69
CA GLY A 71 22.85 2.90 0.10
C GLY A 71 23.93 3.84 -0.43
N ARG A 72 25.09 3.31 -0.84
CA ARG A 72 26.18 4.11 -1.40
C ARG A 72 25.77 4.78 -2.71
N LYS A 73 25.12 4.05 -3.62
CA LYS A 73 24.57 4.60 -4.86
C LYS A 73 23.48 5.63 -4.57
N ALA A 74 22.53 5.31 -3.69
CA ALA A 74 21.45 6.22 -3.30
C ALA A 74 21.99 7.54 -2.73
N LYS A 75 23.05 7.49 -1.92
CA LYS A 75 23.72 8.66 -1.35
C LYS A 75 24.19 9.65 -2.43
N GLU A 76 24.75 9.16 -3.54
CA GLU A 76 25.20 10.01 -4.65
C GLU A 76 24.03 10.78 -5.30
N TYR A 77 22.89 10.11 -5.52
CA TYR A 77 21.68 10.78 -6.04
C TYR A 77 21.11 11.78 -5.04
N MET A 78 20.97 11.37 -3.76
CA MET A 78 20.43 12.22 -2.70
C MET A 78 21.25 13.49 -2.48
N ASN A 79 22.59 13.37 -2.45
CA ASN A 79 23.49 14.51 -2.29
C ASN A 79 23.45 15.49 -3.47
N SER A 80 23.16 14.98 -4.68
CA SER A 80 23.04 15.79 -5.89
C SER A 80 21.62 16.36 -6.10
N GLY A 81 20.71 16.16 -5.15
CA GLY A 81 19.30 16.57 -5.28
C GLY A 81 18.53 15.82 -6.36
N ARG A 82 19.09 14.72 -6.88
CA ARG A 82 18.47 13.88 -7.89
C ARG A 82 17.65 12.77 -7.24
N LEU A 83 16.62 12.31 -7.93
CA LEU A 83 15.85 11.15 -7.51
C LEU A 83 16.68 9.88 -7.71
N VAL A 84 16.58 8.97 -6.76
CA VAL A 84 17.11 7.60 -6.89
C VAL A 84 16.31 6.90 -8.01
N PRO A 85 16.96 6.14 -8.91
CA PRO A 85 16.27 5.49 -10.03
C PRO A 85 15.07 4.64 -9.58
N ASP A 86 13.98 4.69 -10.35
CA ASP A 86 12.70 4.06 -10.01
C ASP A 86 12.82 2.55 -9.77
N GLU A 87 13.65 1.86 -10.55
CA GLU A 87 13.90 0.42 -10.40
C GLU A 87 14.47 0.07 -9.03
N VAL A 88 15.40 0.89 -8.53
CA VAL A 88 16.04 0.70 -7.22
C VAL A 88 15.00 0.89 -6.11
N VAL A 89 14.20 1.96 -6.19
CA VAL A 89 13.16 2.24 -5.20
C VAL A 89 12.08 1.16 -5.21
N THR A 90 11.66 0.71 -6.40
CA THR A 90 10.70 -0.39 -6.58
C THR A 90 11.20 -1.67 -5.91
N ALA A 91 12.46 -2.06 -6.14
CA ALA A 91 13.04 -3.25 -5.54
C ALA A 91 13.05 -3.19 -4.00
N MET A 92 13.41 -2.03 -3.44
CA MET A 92 13.44 -1.83 -1.99
C MET A 92 12.04 -1.89 -1.36
N VAL A 93 11.06 -1.22 -1.96
CA VAL A 93 9.67 -1.21 -1.48
C VAL A 93 9.05 -2.59 -1.54
N THR A 94 9.24 -3.29 -2.65
CA THR A 94 8.67 -4.64 -2.86
C THR A 94 9.29 -5.66 -1.91
N ALA A 95 10.60 -5.58 -1.66
CA ALA A 95 11.25 -6.38 -0.63
C ALA A 95 10.61 -6.15 0.74
N ARG A 96 10.40 -4.88 1.15
CA ARG A 96 9.77 -4.56 2.45
C ARG A 96 8.33 -5.05 2.55
N LEU A 97 7.54 -4.89 1.48
CA LEU A 97 6.15 -5.35 1.39
C LEU A 97 6.03 -6.89 1.44
N SER A 98 7.08 -7.61 1.05
CA SER A 98 7.09 -9.07 1.03
C SER A 98 7.25 -9.73 2.41
N LEU A 99 7.66 -8.95 3.42
CA LEU A 99 7.95 -9.44 4.77
C LEU A 99 6.69 -9.90 5.50
N LYS A 100 6.86 -10.88 6.40
CA LYS A 100 5.76 -11.54 7.11
C LYS A 100 4.96 -10.57 7.98
N ASP A 101 5.63 -9.65 8.68
CA ASP A 101 4.98 -8.64 9.52
C ASP A 101 4.01 -7.76 8.73
N VAL A 102 4.41 -7.35 7.53
CA VAL A 102 3.60 -6.53 6.62
C VAL A 102 2.43 -7.33 6.05
N LYS A 103 2.68 -8.58 5.64
CA LYS A 103 1.61 -9.46 5.14
C LYS A 103 0.55 -9.76 6.19
N GLU A 104 0.92 -9.80 7.47
CA GLU A 104 0.00 -10.11 8.58
C GLU A 104 -0.74 -8.87 9.10
N LYS A 105 -0.08 -7.71 9.18
CA LYS A 105 -0.64 -6.49 9.78
C LYS A 105 -1.18 -5.48 8.77
N GLY A 106 -0.84 -5.63 7.49
CA GLY A 106 -1.08 -4.62 6.48
C GLY A 106 0.00 -3.55 6.47
N TRP A 107 -0.18 -2.55 5.62
CA TRP A 107 0.84 -1.54 5.36
C TRP A 107 0.27 -0.16 5.10
N LEU A 108 1.04 0.85 5.50
CA LEU A 108 0.89 2.24 5.09
C LEU A 108 2.12 2.62 4.30
N LEU A 109 1.96 2.83 2.99
CA LEU A 109 3.04 3.21 2.09
C LEU A 109 3.06 4.73 1.91
N ASP A 110 4.17 5.33 2.34
CA ASP A 110 4.41 6.76 2.35
C ASP A 110 5.50 7.14 1.33
N GLY A 111 5.16 8.05 0.41
CA GLY A 111 6.10 8.62 -0.55
C GLY A 111 6.42 7.68 -1.72
N TYR A 112 5.50 6.77 -2.03
CA TYR A 112 5.53 5.88 -3.20
C TYR A 112 4.10 5.47 -3.61
N PRO A 113 3.77 5.47 -4.91
CA PRO A 113 4.60 5.84 -6.04
C PRO A 113 4.76 7.38 -6.19
N ARG A 114 5.88 7.82 -6.76
CA ARG A 114 6.20 9.22 -7.11
C ARG A 114 6.35 9.48 -8.62
N SER A 115 6.28 8.42 -9.44
CA SER A 115 6.31 8.49 -10.90
C SER A 115 5.29 7.50 -11.50
N SER A 116 4.94 7.69 -12.77
CA SER A 116 4.12 6.73 -13.51
C SER A 116 4.78 5.36 -13.59
N ALA A 117 6.09 5.29 -13.83
CA ALA A 117 6.83 4.02 -13.90
C ALA A 117 6.79 3.23 -12.57
N GLN A 118 6.82 3.92 -11.43
CA GLN A 118 6.63 3.29 -10.12
C GLN A 118 5.20 2.76 -9.93
N ALA A 119 4.19 3.49 -10.40
CA ALA A 119 2.80 3.06 -10.35
C ALA A 119 2.55 1.84 -11.25
N GLU A 120 3.06 1.85 -12.47
CA GLU A 120 3.00 0.69 -13.38
C GLU A 120 3.70 -0.55 -12.78
N SER A 121 4.79 -0.34 -12.05
CA SER A 121 5.50 -1.43 -11.37
C SER A 121 4.64 -2.07 -10.28
N LEU A 122 3.89 -1.29 -9.51
CA LEU A 122 2.93 -1.81 -8.54
C LEU A 122 1.82 -2.62 -9.21
N GLU A 123 1.31 -2.11 -10.33
CA GLU A 123 0.25 -2.80 -11.10
C GLU A 123 0.74 -4.15 -11.64
N LYS A 124 1.94 -4.18 -12.24
CA LYS A 124 2.57 -5.43 -12.72
C LYS A 124 2.78 -6.46 -11.62
N LEU A 125 3.07 -6.00 -10.40
CA LEU A 125 3.25 -6.84 -9.21
C LEU A 125 1.94 -7.14 -8.46
N ASN A 126 0.81 -6.65 -8.98
CA ASN A 126 -0.51 -6.77 -8.37
C ASN A 126 -0.59 -6.26 -6.91
N ILE A 127 0.18 -5.20 -6.61
CA ILE A 127 0.17 -4.53 -5.31
C ILE A 127 -0.83 -3.38 -5.39
N ARG A 128 -1.99 -3.53 -4.75
CA ARG A 128 -3.07 -2.53 -4.75
C ARG A 128 -3.41 -2.09 -3.34
N PRO A 129 -3.45 -0.77 -3.05
CA PRO A 129 -3.99 -0.28 -1.79
C PRO A 129 -5.51 -0.44 -1.77
N ASP A 130 -6.08 -0.55 -0.59
CA ASP A 130 -7.53 -0.47 -0.39
C ASP A 130 -7.98 1.00 -0.39
N VAL A 131 -7.11 1.90 0.09
CA VAL A 131 -7.36 3.35 0.15
C VAL A 131 -6.10 4.11 -0.28
N TYR A 132 -6.29 5.12 -1.13
CA TYR A 132 -5.26 6.11 -1.46
C TYR A 132 -5.67 7.47 -0.88
N VAL A 133 -4.82 8.04 -0.02
CA VAL A 133 -5.05 9.32 0.65
C VAL A 133 -4.14 10.38 0.03
N MET A 134 -4.74 11.45 -0.48
CA MET A 134 -4.02 12.65 -0.90
C MET A 134 -4.28 13.76 0.12
N LEU A 135 -3.20 14.32 0.66
CA LEU A 135 -3.25 15.49 1.54
C LEU A 135 -2.90 16.73 0.72
N ASP A 136 -3.86 17.64 0.62
CA ASP A 136 -3.75 18.95 -0.05
C ASP A 136 -3.04 19.99 0.81
#